data_AF-A0A177C1L7-F1
#
_entry.id   AF-A0A177C1L7-F1
#
_cell.length_a   1.000
_cell.length_b   1.000
_cell.length_c   1.000
_cell.angle_alpha   90.00
_cell.angle_beta   90.00
_cell.angle_gamma   90.00
#
_symmetry.space_group_name_H-M   'P 1'
#
loop_
_entity.id
_entity.type
_entity.pdbx_description
1 polymer ?
#
loop_
_entity_poly.entity_id
_entity_poly.type
_entity_poly.pdbx_seq_one_letter_code
_entity_poly.pdbx_strand_id
1 'polypeptide(L)'
;MRYDGVGTLMQQLNIHNTPAIQKAARASLPAGRCLRRNTQYTPPTKGFVSTLPVSWVPYAQLMRIERPAGLYAFYVPYILGLAFAACLSKETIQPSILLKHSGLLLVGCVILRGASCTWNDNMDQEYDRAVARCRNRPIARRAVSTAQGHIFTLALYLAGAGLVSIWPKECAYDAIVIAILFTIYPFGKRFTNYPQFILGFPFAAGIVFSCHLVGVDPFAGGVMGLSTAFLMAANVSWTMIYDTIYAHQDLKDDLKAGVKSMAVRFKDSTKTLTSVLAILQVLLLVKVGADLELSSLYYIITCAGTAVALAAMISLVDLEVPASCAWWFKMDFWFAGGTMIGGFLAQYLQRVFL
;
A
#
# COMPACT_ATOMS: atom_id res chain seq x y z
N MET A 1 1.45 -62.17 -24.17
CA MET A 1 2.25 -62.84 -23.14
C MET A 1 3.17 -61.83 -22.48
N ARG A 2 2.93 -61.57 -21.18
CA ARG A 2 3.89 -61.34 -20.07
C ARG A 2 5.01 -60.28 -20.29
N TYR A 3 4.94 -59.15 -19.59
CA TYR A 3 5.40 -58.91 -18.20
C TYR A 3 6.92 -59.06 -18.05
N ASP A 4 7.61 -57.95 -17.81
CA ASP A 4 8.29 -57.63 -16.53
C ASP A 4 9.49 -56.69 -16.70
N GLY A 5 9.62 -55.73 -15.76
CA GLY A 5 10.95 -55.34 -15.30
C GLY A 5 11.39 -53.89 -15.48
N VAL A 6 10.64 -52.90 -15.00
CA VAL A 6 11.26 -51.71 -14.35
C VAL A 6 10.39 -51.24 -13.18
N GLY A 7 10.02 -52.18 -12.32
CA GLY A 7 9.47 -51.92 -10.99
C GLY A 7 10.53 -52.21 -9.94
N THR A 8 11.65 -51.47 -9.95
CA THR A 8 12.75 -51.71 -9.00
C THR A 8 13.66 -50.49 -8.81
N LEU A 9 13.07 -49.29 -8.62
CA LEU A 9 13.80 -48.16 -8.01
C LEU A 9 12.93 -47.30 -7.07
N MET A 10 11.75 -47.78 -6.71
CA MET A 10 10.80 -47.16 -5.78
C MET A 10 10.42 -48.12 -4.65
N GLN A 11 11.39 -48.91 -4.16
CA GLN A 11 11.17 -49.85 -3.08
C GLN A 11 12.42 -49.99 -2.20
N GLN A 12 12.96 -48.88 -1.70
CA GLN A 12 14.02 -48.96 -0.67
C GLN A 12 13.98 -47.93 0.46
N LEU A 13 12.95 -47.09 0.61
CA LEU A 13 12.81 -46.28 1.83
C LEU A 13 11.34 -46.14 2.26
N ASN A 14 10.69 -47.28 2.50
CA ASN A 14 9.45 -47.35 3.28
C ASN A 14 9.79 -48.01 4.63
N ILE A 15 10.21 -47.21 5.61
CA ILE A 15 10.26 -47.64 7.01
C ILE A 15 9.22 -46.82 7.77
N HIS A 16 8.14 -47.52 8.10
CA HIS A 16 7.08 -47.07 8.97
C HIS A 16 7.59 -46.57 10.33
N ASN A 17 6.97 -45.46 10.77
CA ASN A 17 6.31 -45.32 12.07
C ASN A 17 6.69 -46.38 13.11
N THR A 18 7.65 -46.06 13.97
CA THR A 18 7.84 -46.75 15.24
C THR A 18 7.67 -45.75 16.39
N PRO A 19 6.77 -45.98 17.37
CA PRO A 19 6.56 -45.09 18.52
C PRO A 19 7.80 -44.85 19.39
N ALA A 20 8.86 -45.65 19.20
CA ALA A 20 10.11 -45.57 19.94
C ALA A 20 10.97 -44.34 19.57
N ILE A 21 10.94 -43.87 18.32
CA ILE A 21 11.77 -42.74 17.86
C ILE A 21 11.22 -41.40 18.35
N GLN A 22 9.89 -41.26 18.42
CA GLN A 22 9.25 -40.07 18.99
C GLN A 22 9.44 -39.96 20.52
N LYS A 23 9.61 -41.09 21.22
CA LYS A 23 9.85 -41.11 22.66
C LYS A 23 11.31 -40.75 23.01
N ALA A 24 12.26 -41.14 22.15
CA ALA A 24 13.67 -40.75 22.30
C ALA A 24 13.93 -39.27 21.98
N ALA A 25 13.23 -38.69 20.98
CA ALA A 25 13.37 -37.28 20.62
C ALA A 25 12.76 -36.29 21.64
N ARG A 26 11.91 -36.77 22.56
CA ARG A 26 11.31 -35.95 23.64
C ARG A 26 12.11 -35.95 24.94
N ALA A 27 13.15 -36.78 25.07
CA ALA A 27 13.88 -36.98 26.33
C ALA A 27 15.18 -36.16 26.46
N SER A 28 15.51 -35.27 25.51
CA SER A 28 16.78 -34.53 25.52
C SER A 28 16.65 -33.05 25.15
N LEU A 29 15.57 -32.39 25.58
CA LEU A 29 15.48 -30.93 25.53
C LEU A 29 15.73 -30.37 26.94
N PRO A 30 16.85 -29.66 27.18
CA PRO A 30 17.03 -28.95 28.43
C PRO A 30 15.94 -27.88 28.56
N ALA A 31 15.24 -27.91 29.69
CA ALA A 31 14.31 -26.86 30.09
C ALA A 31 15.06 -25.52 30.17
N GLY A 32 14.44 -24.46 29.63
CA GLY A 32 14.88 -23.08 29.89
C GLY A 32 15.92 -22.52 28.93
N ARG A 33 15.55 -22.27 27.68
CA ARG A 33 15.99 -21.07 26.96
C ARG A 33 15.06 -20.82 25.77
N CYS A 34 14.20 -19.81 25.90
CA CYS A 34 13.53 -19.21 24.76
C CYS A 34 14.63 -18.70 23.82
N LEU A 35 14.90 -19.42 22.73
CA LEU A 35 15.79 -18.97 21.67
C LEU A 35 15.17 -17.73 21.04
N ARG A 36 15.40 -16.55 21.63
CA ARG A 36 15.31 -15.28 20.91
C ARG A 36 16.30 -15.39 19.75
N ARG A 37 15.82 -15.75 18.56
CA ARG A 37 16.57 -15.54 17.31
C ARG A 37 16.86 -14.05 17.22
N ASN A 38 18.04 -13.65 17.69
CA ASN A 38 18.64 -12.34 17.43
C ASN A 38 18.90 -12.30 15.93
N THR A 39 17.93 -11.82 15.15
CA THR A 39 18.17 -11.40 13.78
C THR A 39 19.02 -10.15 13.87
N GLN A 40 20.34 -10.32 13.88
CA GLN A 40 21.30 -9.24 13.92
C GLN A 40 21.01 -8.26 12.77
N TYR A 41 20.85 -6.98 13.08
CA TYR A 41 20.68 -5.95 12.07
C TYR A 41 21.94 -5.87 11.20
N THR A 42 21.76 -5.89 9.88
CA THR A 42 22.81 -5.63 8.90
C THR A 42 22.52 -4.30 8.19
N PRO A 43 23.48 -3.36 8.15
CA PRO A 43 23.33 -2.14 7.37
C PRO A 43 23.09 -2.42 5.87
N PRO A 44 22.40 -1.53 5.14
CA PRO A 44 22.25 -1.67 3.70
C PRO A 44 23.60 -1.70 3.00
N THR A 45 23.84 -2.72 2.16
CA THR A 45 25.07 -2.88 1.38
C THR A 45 24.92 -2.50 -0.10
N LYS A 46 23.70 -2.21 -0.55
CA LYS A 46 23.37 -1.86 -1.93
C LYS A 46 22.39 -0.70 -1.98
N GLY A 47 22.38 0.02 -3.09
CA GLY A 47 21.45 1.10 -3.39
C GLY A 47 21.85 2.45 -2.78
N PHE A 48 21.06 3.49 -3.03
CA PHE A 48 21.36 4.86 -2.61
C PHE A 48 21.59 5.01 -1.09
N VAL A 49 20.88 4.23 -0.27
CA VAL A 49 21.02 4.33 1.20
C VAL A 49 22.40 3.87 1.67
N SER A 50 23.09 2.97 0.95
CA SER A 50 24.44 2.52 1.33
C SER A 50 25.53 3.55 1.06
N THR A 51 25.25 4.61 0.29
CA THR A 51 26.21 5.70 0.01
C THR A 51 26.05 6.87 0.98
N LEU A 52 25.02 6.87 1.83
CA LEU A 52 24.78 7.93 2.81
C LEU A 52 25.74 7.82 4.00
N PRO A 53 26.03 8.93 4.71
CA PRO A 53 26.72 8.87 5.99
C PRO A 53 26.02 7.91 6.95
N VAL A 54 26.82 7.16 7.73
CA VAL A 54 26.30 6.12 8.66
C VAL A 54 25.25 6.68 9.62
N SER A 55 25.39 7.93 10.05
CA SER A 55 24.43 8.63 10.92
C SER A 55 23.09 8.95 10.25
N TRP A 56 23.04 9.02 8.91
CA TRP A 56 21.84 9.35 8.13
C TRP A 56 21.06 8.10 7.71
N VAL A 57 21.72 6.95 7.62
CA VAL A 57 21.11 5.66 7.24
C VAL A 57 19.84 5.35 8.04
N PRO A 58 19.80 5.49 9.38
CA PRO A 58 18.58 5.22 10.15
C PRO A 58 17.41 6.13 9.77
N TYR A 59 17.65 7.40 9.45
CA TYR A 59 16.60 8.34 9.03
C TYR A 59 16.10 8.05 7.61
N ALA A 60 17.00 7.69 6.70
CA ALA A 60 16.61 7.22 5.37
C ALA A 60 15.76 5.94 5.42
N GLN A 61 16.06 5.02 6.36
CA GLN A 61 15.27 3.82 6.63
C GLN A 61 13.90 4.15 7.22
N LEU A 62 13.78 5.17 8.08
CA LEU A 62 12.48 5.66 8.57
C LEU A 62 11.61 6.18 7.43
N MET A 63 12.23 6.89 6.47
CA MET A 63 11.56 7.33 5.24
C MET A 63 11.30 6.21 4.23
N ARG A 64 11.84 5.01 4.48
CA ARG A 64 11.72 3.81 3.63
C ARG A 64 12.22 4.07 2.20
N ILE A 65 13.28 4.87 2.03
CA ILE A 65 13.84 5.22 0.71
C ILE A 65 14.31 3.96 -0.03
N GLU A 66 14.78 2.96 0.69
CA GLU A 66 15.23 1.67 0.16
C GLU A 66 14.09 0.72 -0.25
N ARG A 67 12.83 1.02 0.11
CA ARG A 67 11.66 0.18 -0.17
C ARG A 67 10.64 0.95 -1.02
N PRO A 68 10.85 1.09 -2.34
CA PRO A 68 10.04 1.97 -3.18
C PRO A 68 8.60 1.49 -3.39
N ALA A 69 8.29 0.20 -3.19
CA ALA A 69 6.95 -0.33 -3.42
C ALA A 69 5.85 0.44 -2.65
N GLY A 70 6.12 0.84 -1.41
CA GLY A 70 5.17 1.62 -0.63
C GLY A 70 5.03 3.08 -1.06
N LEU A 71 5.92 3.62 -1.92
CA LEU A 71 5.77 4.96 -2.50
C LEU A 71 4.64 4.97 -3.53
N TYR A 72 4.40 3.86 -4.23
CA TYR A 72 3.32 3.76 -5.21
C TYR A 72 1.94 3.95 -4.57
N ALA A 73 1.73 3.44 -3.35
CA ALA A 73 0.50 3.67 -2.58
C ALA A 73 0.21 5.16 -2.33
N PHE A 74 1.26 5.97 -2.17
CA PHE A 74 1.13 7.42 -2.03
C PHE A 74 0.97 8.08 -3.39
N TYR A 75 1.75 7.70 -4.39
CA TYR A 75 1.85 8.45 -5.64
C TYR A 75 0.70 8.17 -6.62
N VAL A 76 0.27 6.92 -6.75
CA VAL A 76 -0.75 6.52 -7.74
C VAL A 76 -2.08 7.26 -7.54
N PRO A 77 -2.63 7.44 -6.32
CA PRO A 77 -3.85 8.22 -6.13
C PRO A 77 -3.72 9.68 -6.59
N TYR A 78 -2.55 10.30 -6.48
CA TYR A 78 -2.36 11.67 -6.96
C TYR A 78 -2.29 11.73 -8.50
N ILE A 79 -1.64 10.75 -9.14
CA ILE A 79 -1.64 10.68 -10.62
C ILE A 79 -3.03 10.34 -11.15
N LEU A 80 -3.78 9.49 -10.46
CA LEU A 80 -5.19 9.25 -10.74
C LEU A 80 -6.00 10.54 -10.63
N GLY A 81 -5.75 11.35 -9.59
CA GLY A 81 -6.36 12.66 -9.44
C GLY A 81 -6.01 13.66 -10.56
N LEU A 82 -4.76 13.71 -11.02
CA LEU A 82 -4.37 14.54 -12.15
C LEU A 82 -5.09 14.13 -13.45
N ALA A 83 -5.15 12.82 -13.72
CA ALA A 83 -5.83 12.29 -14.90
C ALA A 83 -7.35 12.54 -14.82
N PHE A 84 -7.94 12.38 -13.64
CA PHE A 84 -9.34 12.68 -13.38
C PHE A 84 -9.65 14.18 -13.55
N ALA A 85 -8.82 15.06 -12.99
CA ALA A 85 -8.95 16.51 -13.12
C ALA A 85 -8.91 16.96 -14.59
N ALA A 86 -8.06 16.33 -15.41
CA ALA A 86 -7.99 16.59 -16.84
C ALA A 86 -9.29 16.24 -17.59
N CYS A 87 -10.04 15.24 -17.11
CA CYS A 87 -11.37 14.91 -17.63
C CYS A 87 -12.48 15.83 -17.08
N LEU A 88 -12.36 16.30 -15.83
CA LEU A 88 -13.32 17.22 -15.21
C LEU A 88 -13.22 18.66 -15.76
N SER A 89 -12.01 19.10 -16.10
CA SER A 89 -11.76 20.48 -16.50
C SER A 89 -12.56 20.86 -17.74
N LYS A 90 -13.22 22.03 -17.71
CA LYS A 90 -13.88 22.59 -18.90
C LYS A 90 -12.89 23.00 -19.98
N GLU A 91 -11.70 23.42 -19.60
CA GLU A 91 -10.61 23.77 -20.52
C GLU A 91 -9.60 22.64 -20.60
N THR A 92 -9.01 22.43 -21.78
CA THR A 92 -7.98 21.41 -21.97
C THR A 92 -6.71 21.81 -21.22
N ILE A 93 -6.41 21.13 -20.11
CA ILE A 93 -5.15 21.28 -19.39
C ILE A 93 -4.03 20.80 -20.31
N GLN A 94 -2.93 21.54 -20.43
CA GLN A 94 -1.82 21.12 -21.32
C GLN A 94 -1.08 19.89 -20.76
N PRO A 95 -0.63 18.94 -21.61
CA PRO A 95 0.13 17.78 -21.16
C PRO A 95 1.41 18.13 -20.38
N SER A 96 2.07 19.23 -20.75
CA SER A 96 3.27 19.75 -20.07
C SER A 96 2.99 20.14 -18.61
N ILE A 97 1.80 20.67 -18.32
CA ILE A 97 1.36 21.04 -16.98
C ILE A 97 1.13 19.78 -16.15
N LEU A 98 0.46 18.77 -16.72
CA LEU A 98 0.24 17.49 -16.03
C LEU A 98 1.58 16.78 -15.71
N LEU A 99 2.51 16.76 -16.66
CA LEU A 99 3.84 16.16 -16.46
C LEU A 99 4.66 16.90 -15.40
N LYS A 100 4.64 18.24 -15.42
CA LYS A 100 5.31 19.07 -14.40
C LYS A 100 4.77 18.77 -13.00
N HIS A 101 3.45 18.77 -12.83
CA HIS A 101 2.82 18.53 -11.53
C HIS A 101 3.02 17.08 -11.06
N SER A 102 3.00 16.10 -11.97
CA SER A 102 3.35 14.70 -11.71
C SER A 102 4.75 14.59 -11.07
N GLY A 103 5.76 15.24 -11.66
CA GLY A 103 7.12 15.28 -11.09
C GLY A 103 7.21 15.95 -9.72
N LEU A 104 6.50 17.07 -9.52
CA LEU A 104 6.47 17.77 -8.22
C LEU A 104 5.75 16.93 -7.13
N LEU A 105 4.67 16.27 -7.50
CA LEU A 105 3.94 15.36 -6.61
C LEU A 105 4.79 14.16 -6.19
N LEU A 106 5.67 13.65 -7.07
CA LEU A 106 6.59 12.58 -6.68
C LEU A 106 7.50 12.99 -5.52
N VAL A 107 8.04 14.22 -5.57
CA VAL A 107 8.86 14.79 -4.48
C VAL A 107 8.02 14.95 -3.22
N GLY A 108 6.81 15.51 -3.35
CA GLY A 108 5.87 15.64 -2.23
C GLY A 108 5.52 14.30 -1.58
N CYS A 109 5.24 13.26 -2.38
CA CYS A 109 4.93 11.92 -1.90
C CYS A 109 6.11 11.27 -1.18
N VAL A 110 7.36 11.51 -1.58
CA VAL A 110 8.56 11.03 -0.86
C VAL A 110 8.62 11.64 0.54
N ILE A 111 8.38 12.95 0.67
CA ILE A 111 8.37 13.67 1.96
C ILE A 111 7.20 13.19 2.83
N LEU A 112 5.98 13.19 2.27
CA LEU A 112 4.76 12.80 2.98
C LEU A 112 4.84 11.35 3.46
N ARG A 113 5.26 10.42 2.58
CA ARG A 113 5.49 9.02 2.96
C ARG A 113 6.53 8.92 4.07
N GLY A 114 7.61 9.69 3.97
CA GLY A 114 8.64 9.72 4.99
C GLY A 114 8.10 10.15 6.35
N ALA A 115 7.31 11.22 6.38
CA ALA A 115 6.66 11.72 7.59
C ALA A 115 5.71 10.67 8.17
N SER A 116 4.80 10.13 7.36
CA SER A 116 3.79 9.15 7.77
C SER A 116 4.39 7.83 8.24
N CYS A 117 5.44 7.32 7.56
CA CYS A 117 6.14 6.10 7.98
C CYS A 117 6.91 6.31 9.28
N THR A 118 7.59 7.45 9.43
CA THR A 118 8.29 7.79 10.67
C THR A 118 7.32 7.93 11.84
N TRP A 119 6.19 8.60 11.62
CA TRP A 119 5.11 8.72 12.60
C TRP A 119 4.56 7.35 12.99
N ASN A 120 4.30 6.49 12.01
CA ASN A 120 3.83 5.14 12.27
C ASN A 120 4.84 4.34 13.12
N ASP A 121 6.14 4.37 12.77
CA ASP A 121 7.19 3.70 13.55
C ASP A 121 7.33 4.29 14.97
N ASN A 122 7.11 5.61 15.16
CA ASN A 122 7.06 6.25 16.49
C ASN A 122 5.92 5.70 17.34
N MET A 123 4.74 5.54 16.76
CA MET A 123 3.56 5.03 17.46
C MET A 123 3.67 3.53 17.71
N ASP A 124 4.31 2.76 16.84
CA ASP A 124 4.15 1.31 16.80
C ASP A 124 5.30 0.51 17.39
N GLN A 125 6.16 1.16 18.17
CA GLN A 125 7.41 0.58 18.65
C GLN A 125 7.25 -0.79 19.33
N GLU A 126 6.20 -0.98 20.12
CA GLU A 126 5.94 -2.24 20.83
C GLU A 126 5.55 -3.36 19.87
N TYR A 127 4.64 -3.08 18.93
CA TYR A 127 4.26 -4.01 17.88
C TYR A 127 5.44 -4.32 16.95
N ASP A 128 6.18 -3.29 16.53
CA ASP A 128 7.33 -3.46 15.64
C ASP A 128 8.42 -4.33 16.27
N ARG A 129 8.66 -4.23 17.59
CA ARG A 129 9.59 -5.11 18.32
C ARG A 129 9.10 -6.58 18.35
N ALA A 130 7.79 -6.80 18.35
CA ALA A 130 7.20 -8.14 18.38
C ALA A 130 7.22 -8.84 17.00
N VAL A 131 7.13 -8.09 15.90
CA VAL A 131 7.07 -8.63 14.53
C VAL A 131 8.46 -8.83 13.92
N ALA A 132 8.74 -10.03 13.37
CA ALA A 132 10.05 -10.38 12.83
C ALA A 132 10.53 -9.45 11.72
N ARG A 133 9.63 -9.04 10.82
CA ARG A 133 9.92 -8.13 9.71
C ARG A 133 10.22 -6.70 10.16
N CYS A 134 9.67 -6.29 11.30
CA CYS A 134 9.65 -4.89 11.75
C CYS A 134 10.65 -4.60 12.88
N ARG A 135 11.13 -5.61 13.61
CA ARG A 135 12.01 -5.40 14.78
C ARG A 135 13.31 -4.67 14.50
N ASN A 136 13.77 -4.73 13.25
CA ASN A 136 14.98 -4.06 12.77
C ASN A 136 14.74 -2.62 12.27
N ARG A 137 13.51 -2.10 12.40
CA ARG A 137 13.21 -0.69 12.12
C ARG A 137 13.98 0.21 13.09
N PRO A 138 14.42 1.40 12.65
CA PRO A 138 15.33 2.26 13.41
C PRO A 138 14.90 2.56 14.85
N ILE A 139 13.63 2.92 15.07
CA ILE A 139 13.12 3.22 16.42
C ILE A 139 12.95 1.92 17.24
N ALA A 140 12.43 0.86 16.63
CA ALA A 140 12.26 -0.44 17.29
C ALA A 140 13.60 -1.01 17.81
N ARG A 141 14.67 -0.92 17.00
CA ARG A 141 16.04 -1.34 17.34
C ARG A 141 16.86 -0.30 18.11
N ARG A 142 16.26 0.85 18.45
CA ARG A 142 16.89 1.96 19.19
C ARG A 142 18.07 2.64 18.49
N ALA A 143 18.14 2.57 17.16
CA ALA A 143 19.11 3.33 16.36
C ALA A 143 18.73 4.81 16.22
N VAL A 144 17.45 5.12 16.44
CA VAL A 144 16.90 6.48 16.56
C VAL A 144 16.06 6.48 17.83
N SER A 145 16.22 7.49 18.68
CA SER A 145 15.39 7.63 19.88
C SER A 145 13.97 8.08 19.52
N THR A 146 12.98 7.82 20.37
CA THR A 146 11.60 8.28 20.16
C THR A 146 11.53 9.80 19.97
N ALA A 147 12.29 10.56 20.76
CA ALA A 147 12.34 12.02 20.63
C ALA A 147 12.92 12.46 19.27
N GLN A 148 14.00 11.83 18.82
CA GLN A 148 14.56 12.09 17.48
C GLN A 148 13.56 11.73 16.37
N GLY A 149 12.83 10.62 16.53
CA GLY A 149 11.78 10.21 15.61
C GLY A 149 10.66 11.25 15.52
N HIS A 150 10.20 11.82 16.65
CA HIS A 150 9.19 12.88 16.65
C HIS A 150 9.69 14.17 15.99
N ILE A 151 10.91 14.61 16.34
CA ILE A 151 11.53 15.79 15.73
C ILE A 151 11.65 15.60 14.22
N PHE A 152 12.05 14.42 13.77
CA PHE A 152 12.20 14.11 12.36
C PHE A 152 10.85 14.07 11.62
N THR A 153 9.82 13.46 12.21
CA THR A 153 8.44 13.54 11.68
C THR A 153 7.99 14.99 11.52
N LEU A 154 8.19 15.83 12.55
CA LEU A 154 7.83 17.24 12.50
C LEU A 154 8.60 17.98 11.40
N ALA A 155 9.91 17.75 11.28
CA ALA A 155 10.73 18.34 10.24
C ALA A 155 10.25 17.97 8.83
N LEU A 156 9.84 16.71 8.61
CA LEU A 156 9.29 16.27 7.32
C LEU A 156 7.92 16.90 7.03
N TYR A 157 7.03 17.02 8.03
CA TYR A 157 5.76 17.74 7.85
C TYR A 157 5.98 19.23 7.56
N LEU A 158 6.93 19.89 8.21
CA LEU A 158 7.29 21.28 7.93
C LEU A 158 7.89 21.44 6.51
N ALA A 159 8.74 20.51 6.08
CA ALA A 159 9.23 20.49 4.70
C ALA A 159 8.09 20.31 3.69
N GLY A 160 7.14 19.42 3.98
CA GLY A 160 5.92 19.24 3.19
C GLY A 160 5.05 20.51 3.16
N ALA A 161 4.86 21.18 4.29
CA ALA A 161 4.13 22.43 4.38
C ALA A 161 4.81 23.55 3.56
N GLY A 162 6.15 23.62 3.60
CA GLY A 162 6.93 24.51 2.74
C GLY A 162 6.69 24.25 1.26
N LEU A 163 6.66 22.97 0.83
CA LEU A 163 6.32 22.61 -0.54
C LEU A 163 4.87 22.99 -0.90
N VAL A 164 3.91 22.75 -0.01
CA VAL A 164 2.50 23.07 -0.27
C VAL A 164 2.25 24.58 -0.31
N SER A 165 3.06 25.39 0.38
CA SER A 165 2.90 26.86 0.39
C SER A 165 3.09 27.53 -0.97
N ILE A 166 3.68 26.85 -1.95
CA ILE A 166 3.86 27.37 -3.32
C ILE A 166 2.70 26.98 -4.26
N TRP A 167 1.77 26.16 -3.79
CA TRP A 167 0.61 25.67 -4.54
C TRP A 167 -0.67 26.45 -4.19
N PRO A 168 -1.77 26.26 -4.93
CA PRO A 168 -3.04 26.89 -4.60
C PRO A 168 -3.44 26.68 -3.13
N LYS A 169 -4.12 27.67 -2.54
CA LYS A 169 -4.49 27.65 -1.11
C LYS A 169 -5.35 26.44 -0.74
N GLU A 170 -6.13 25.94 -1.69
CA GLU A 170 -6.97 24.76 -1.57
C GLU A 170 -6.14 23.51 -1.24
N CYS A 171 -4.96 23.37 -1.86
CA CYS A 171 -4.02 22.29 -1.55
C CYS A 171 -3.52 22.34 -0.10
N ALA A 172 -3.47 23.53 0.53
CA ALA A 172 -3.11 23.64 1.94
C ALA A 172 -4.19 23.04 2.86
N TYR A 173 -5.47 23.26 2.55
CA TYR A 173 -6.57 22.64 3.29
C TYR A 173 -6.55 21.12 3.13
N ASP A 174 -6.36 20.64 1.89
CA ASP A 174 -6.26 19.20 1.62
C ASP A 174 -5.07 18.57 2.35
N ALA A 175 -3.90 19.22 2.33
CA ALA A 175 -2.70 18.73 3.01
C ALA A 175 -2.90 18.62 4.53
N ILE A 176 -3.60 19.56 5.15
CA ILE A 176 -3.95 19.51 6.58
C ILE A 176 -4.83 18.29 6.86
N VAL A 177 -5.88 18.07 6.07
CA VAL A 177 -6.76 16.91 6.22
C VAL A 177 -5.97 15.60 6.04
N ILE A 178 -5.14 15.50 5.01
CA ILE A 178 -4.28 14.34 4.73
C ILE A 178 -3.32 14.08 5.91
N ALA A 179 -2.67 15.12 6.44
CA ALA A 179 -1.75 14.99 7.57
C ALA A 179 -2.47 14.51 8.84
N ILE A 180 -3.66 15.04 9.14
CA ILE A 180 -4.48 14.60 10.28
C ILE A 180 -4.85 13.12 10.12
N LEU A 181 -5.33 12.72 8.94
CA LEU A 181 -5.72 11.33 8.67
C LEU A 181 -4.55 10.35 8.81
N PHE A 182 -3.36 10.69 8.27
CA PHE A 182 -2.15 9.90 8.49
C PHE A 182 -1.67 9.91 9.94
N THR A 183 -1.95 10.97 10.71
CA THR A 183 -1.62 11.02 12.13
C THR A 183 -2.51 10.07 12.94
N ILE A 184 -3.80 9.96 12.56
CA ILE A 184 -4.79 9.11 13.25
C ILE A 184 -4.61 7.63 12.91
N TYR A 185 -4.25 7.29 11.67
CA TYR A 185 -4.26 5.90 11.19
C TYR A 185 -3.49 4.88 12.07
N PRO A 186 -2.28 5.16 12.60
CA PRO A 186 -1.49 4.17 13.35
C PRO A 186 -2.18 3.73 14.66
N PHE A 187 -3.06 4.55 15.20
CA PHE A 187 -3.84 4.21 16.38
C PHE A 187 -4.92 3.16 16.07
N GLY A 188 -5.36 3.04 14.81
CA GLY A 188 -6.43 2.16 14.38
C GLY A 188 -6.25 0.72 14.86
N LYS A 189 -5.05 0.16 14.76
CA LYS A 189 -4.77 -1.23 15.16
C LYS A 189 -4.90 -1.54 16.65
N ARG A 190 -5.03 -0.52 17.51
CA ARG A 190 -5.28 -0.69 18.96
C ARG A 190 -6.78 -0.80 19.24
N PHE A 191 -7.60 -0.11 18.45
CA PHE A 191 -9.02 0.09 18.76
C PHE A 191 -9.96 -0.63 17.78
N THR A 192 -9.58 -0.81 16.52
CA THR A 192 -10.43 -1.34 15.46
C THR A 192 -9.74 -2.42 14.61
N ASN A 193 -10.53 -3.34 14.06
CA ASN A 193 -10.08 -4.31 13.07
C ASN A 193 -10.08 -3.77 11.63
N TYR A 194 -10.34 -2.48 11.44
CA TYR A 194 -10.43 -1.84 10.12
C TYR A 194 -9.42 -0.69 9.91
N PRO A 195 -8.15 -0.78 10.34
CA PRO A 195 -7.17 0.28 10.10
C PRO A 195 -6.95 0.52 8.59
N GLN A 196 -7.10 -0.51 7.74
CA GLN A 196 -7.02 -0.39 6.29
C GLN A 196 -8.07 0.58 5.70
N PHE A 197 -9.28 0.60 6.27
CA PHE A 197 -10.31 1.55 5.85
C PHE A 197 -9.92 2.99 6.20
N ILE A 198 -9.38 3.21 7.41
CA ILE A 198 -8.87 4.51 7.85
C ILE A 198 -7.71 4.97 6.93
N LEU A 199 -6.81 4.05 6.56
CA LEU A 199 -5.69 4.31 5.67
C LEU A 199 -6.13 4.68 4.24
N GLY A 200 -7.29 4.20 3.78
CA GLY A 200 -7.81 4.54 2.45
C GLY A 200 -8.16 6.01 2.27
N PHE A 201 -8.63 6.69 3.32
CA PHE A 201 -9.05 8.09 3.26
C PHE A 201 -7.92 9.07 2.90
N PRO A 202 -6.75 9.07 3.57
CA PRO A 202 -5.68 9.99 3.20
C PRO A 202 -5.13 9.73 1.79
N PHE A 203 -5.15 8.48 1.31
CA PHE A 203 -4.81 8.19 -0.08
C PHE A 203 -5.87 8.72 -1.05
N ALA A 204 -7.15 8.53 -0.75
CA ALA A 204 -8.23 9.05 -1.58
C ALA A 204 -8.26 10.58 -1.62
N ALA A 205 -7.90 11.26 -0.53
CA ALA A 205 -7.77 12.71 -0.49
C ALA A 205 -6.66 13.25 -1.43
N GLY A 206 -5.67 12.41 -1.81
CA GLY A 206 -4.69 12.75 -2.84
C GLY A 206 -5.31 13.00 -4.23
N ILE A 207 -6.48 12.41 -4.50
CA ILE A 207 -7.25 12.67 -5.73
C ILE A 207 -7.75 14.11 -5.74
N VAL A 208 -8.40 14.55 -4.66
CA VAL A 208 -8.92 15.92 -4.48
C VAL A 208 -7.78 16.93 -4.53
N PHE A 209 -6.69 16.64 -3.80
CA PHE A 209 -5.49 17.46 -3.80
C PHE A 209 -4.99 17.75 -5.21
N SER A 210 -4.95 16.71 -6.06
CA SER A 210 -4.42 16.81 -7.41
C SER A 210 -5.35 17.59 -8.34
N CYS A 211 -6.67 17.55 -8.13
CA CYS A 211 -7.62 18.42 -8.81
C CYS A 211 -7.36 19.88 -8.48
N HIS A 212 -7.31 20.23 -7.20
CA HIS A 212 -7.03 21.61 -6.76
C HIS A 212 -5.66 22.10 -7.23
N LEU A 213 -4.66 21.23 -7.27
CA LEU A 213 -3.32 21.56 -7.74
C LEU A 213 -3.30 22.10 -9.18
N VAL A 214 -4.20 21.61 -10.03
CA VAL A 214 -4.34 22.07 -11.42
C VAL A 214 -5.52 23.02 -11.62
N GLY A 215 -6.06 23.59 -10.53
CA GLY A 215 -7.10 24.61 -10.57
C GLY A 215 -8.51 24.09 -10.85
N VAL A 216 -8.75 22.79 -10.68
CA VAL A 216 -10.07 22.16 -10.83
C VAL A 216 -10.69 21.97 -9.46
N ASP A 217 -11.87 22.55 -9.23
CA ASP A 217 -12.70 22.24 -8.06
C ASP A 217 -13.53 20.97 -8.37
N PRO A 218 -13.20 19.82 -7.76
CA PRO A 218 -13.86 18.56 -8.05
C PRO A 218 -15.24 18.43 -7.38
N PHE A 219 -15.70 19.45 -6.66
CA PHE A 219 -16.99 19.51 -5.97
C PHE A 219 -17.88 20.68 -6.42
N ALA A 220 -17.49 21.45 -7.45
CA ALA A 220 -18.24 22.65 -7.90
C ALA A 220 -19.67 22.40 -8.43
N GLY A 221 -20.09 21.14 -8.63
CA GLY A 221 -21.43 20.80 -9.08
C GLY A 221 -21.89 19.44 -8.55
N GLY A 222 -23.21 19.21 -8.50
CA GLY A 222 -23.78 18.01 -7.86
C GLY A 222 -23.30 16.70 -8.46
N VAL A 223 -23.37 16.54 -9.79
CA VAL A 223 -22.93 15.32 -10.48
C VAL A 223 -21.41 15.14 -10.35
N MET A 224 -20.64 16.20 -10.60
CA MET A 224 -19.17 16.17 -10.50
C MET A 224 -18.71 15.81 -9.07
N GLY A 225 -19.30 16.41 -8.05
CA GLY A 225 -18.98 16.12 -6.66
C GLY A 225 -19.33 14.68 -6.26
N LEU A 226 -20.43 14.14 -6.76
CA LEU A 226 -20.78 12.72 -6.58
C LEU A 226 -19.78 11.80 -7.29
N SER A 227 -19.38 12.10 -8.52
CA SER A 227 -18.35 11.34 -9.24
C SER A 227 -17.02 11.35 -8.48
N THR A 228 -16.60 12.51 -7.95
CA THR A 228 -15.42 12.62 -7.10
C THR A 228 -15.54 11.73 -5.86
N ALA A 229 -16.68 11.77 -5.17
CA ALA A 229 -16.92 10.92 -4.01
C ALA A 229 -16.90 9.41 -4.35
N PHE A 230 -17.47 9.01 -5.49
CA PHE A 230 -17.41 7.63 -5.96
C PHE A 230 -15.99 7.19 -6.30
N LEU A 231 -15.19 8.04 -6.94
CA LEU A 231 -13.79 7.75 -7.23
C LEU A 231 -12.95 7.64 -5.95
N MET A 232 -13.18 8.52 -4.98
CA MET A 232 -12.57 8.42 -3.65
C MET A 232 -12.94 7.11 -2.96
N ALA A 233 -14.22 6.72 -2.97
CA ALA A 233 -14.69 5.46 -2.39
C ALA A 233 -14.11 4.23 -3.12
N ALA A 234 -13.93 4.31 -4.44
CA ALA A 234 -13.25 3.29 -5.22
C ALA A 234 -11.79 3.14 -4.77
N ASN A 235 -11.07 4.25 -4.54
CA ASN A 235 -9.70 4.23 -4.04
C ASN A 235 -9.59 3.72 -2.60
N VAL A 236 -10.56 4.04 -1.72
CA VAL A 236 -10.62 3.48 -0.36
C VAL A 236 -10.82 1.97 -0.42
N SER A 237 -11.73 1.48 -1.27
CA SER A 237 -11.98 0.06 -1.48
C SER A 237 -10.71 -0.64 -1.98
N TRP A 238 -10.02 -0.02 -2.94
CA TRP A 238 -8.75 -0.51 -3.47
C TRP A 238 -7.67 -0.62 -2.39
N THR A 239 -7.54 0.41 -1.55
CA THR A 239 -6.61 0.41 -0.41
C THR A 239 -6.91 -0.73 0.54
N MET A 240 -8.19 -0.96 0.85
CA MET A 240 -8.59 -2.09 1.69
C MET A 240 -8.20 -3.43 1.06
N ILE A 241 -8.28 -3.58 -0.26
CA ILE A 241 -7.90 -4.81 -0.96
C ILE A 241 -6.40 -5.07 -0.85
N TYR A 242 -5.57 -4.18 -1.41
CA TYR A 242 -4.13 -4.44 -1.52
C TYR A 242 -3.45 -4.43 -0.15
N ASP A 243 -3.91 -3.59 0.79
CA ASP A 243 -3.26 -3.48 2.10
C ASP A 243 -3.64 -4.67 3.01
N THR A 244 -4.85 -5.22 2.84
CA THR A 244 -5.22 -6.49 3.50
C THR A 244 -4.36 -7.63 2.98
N ILE A 245 -4.15 -7.74 1.66
CA ILE A 245 -3.25 -8.74 1.07
C ILE A 245 -1.81 -8.53 1.57
N TYR A 246 -1.33 -7.28 1.58
CA TYR A 246 0.01 -6.96 2.06
C TYR A 246 0.22 -7.32 3.53
N ALA A 247 -0.80 -7.13 4.38
CA ALA A 247 -0.76 -7.45 5.80
C ALA A 247 -0.67 -8.96 6.10
N HIS A 248 -1.05 -9.84 5.17
CA HIS A 248 -0.85 -11.29 5.34
C HIS A 248 0.62 -11.71 5.51
N GLN A 249 1.58 -10.87 5.11
CA GLN A 249 3.00 -11.09 5.36
C GLN A 249 3.35 -11.25 6.85
N ASP A 250 2.64 -10.54 7.72
CA ASP A 250 2.91 -10.49 9.15
C ASP A 250 1.81 -11.18 9.98
N LEU A 251 0.81 -11.81 9.35
CA LEU A 251 -0.39 -12.34 10.01
C LEU A 251 -0.09 -13.20 11.25
N LYS A 252 0.90 -14.10 11.16
CA LYS A 252 1.28 -15.00 12.26
C LYS A 252 1.86 -14.26 13.46
N ASP A 253 2.62 -13.19 13.22
CA ASP A 253 3.21 -12.37 14.27
C ASP A 253 2.18 -11.38 14.82
N ASP A 254 1.33 -10.81 13.95
CA ASP A 254 0.23 -9.91 14.31
C ASP A 254 -0.78 -10.58 15.25
N LEU A 255 -1.15 -11.84 14.98
CA LEU A 255 -2.02 -12.63 15.86
C LEU A 255 -1.41 -12.81 17.25
N LYS A 256 -0.09 -13.04 17.34
CA LYS A 256 0.61 -13.21 18.62
C LYS A 256 0.78 -11.89 19.37
N ALA A 257 0.99 -10.81 18.63
CA ALA A 257 1.16 -9.47 19.18
C ALA A 257 -0.16 -8.78 19.52
N GLY A 258 -1.32 -9.39 19.19
CA GLY A 258 -2.64 -8.81 19.44
C GLY A 258 -2.95 -7.60 18.55
N VAL A 259 -2.33 -7.51 17.37
CA VAL A 259 -2.60 -6.46 16.39
C VAL A 259 -4.00 -6.66 15.80
N LYS A 260 -4.82 -5.61 15.76
CA LYS A 260 -6.10 -5.63 15.05
C LYS A 260 -5.92 -5.15 13.62
N SER A 261 -6.42 -5.92 12.66
CA SER A 261 -6.38 -5.57 11.23
C SER A 261 -7.44 -6.35 10.44
N MET A 262 -7.70 -5.92 9.20
CA MET A 262 -8.63 -6.66 8.33
C MET A 262 -8.08 -8.05 7.97
N ALA A 263 -6.76 -8.18 7.79
CA ALA A 263 -6.13 -9.48 7.55
C ALA A 263 -6.30 -10.43 8.76
N VAL A 264 -6.20 -9.92 9.98
CA VAL A 264 -6.46 -10.71 11.20
C VAL A 264 -7.93 -11.08 11.32
N ARG A 265 -8.85 -10.12 11.12
CA ARG A 265 -10.30 -10.34 11.26
C ARG A 265 -10.87 -11.29 10.22
N PHE A 266 -10.41 -11.18 8.98
CA PHE A 266 -10.89 -11.95 7.83
C PHE A 266 -9.87 -12.97 7.35
N LYS A 267 -9.01 -13.48 8.24
CA LYS A 267 -7.93 -14.42 7.89
C LYS A 267 -8.44 -15.64 7.10
N ASP A 268 -9.63 -16.15 7.44
CA ASP A 268 -10.24 -17.34 6.82
C ASP A 268 -11.14 -17.00 5.62
N SER A 269 -11.37 -15.72 5.34
CA SER A 269 -12.29 -15.23 4.31
C SER A 269 -11.76 -14.04 3.52
N THR A 270 -10.43 -13.84 3.50
CA THR A 270 -9.79 -12.67 2.89
C THR A 270 -10.13 -12.58 1.41
N LYS A 271 -10.05 -13.69 0.66
CA LYS A 271 -10.38 -13.69 -0.77
C LYS A 271 -11.84 -13.27 -1.02
N THR A 272 -12.79 -13.74 -0.20
CA THR A 272 -14.20 -13.34 -0.28
C THR A 272 -14.38 -11.84 -0.03
N LEU A 273 -13.78 -11.32 1.05
CA LEU A 273 -13.79 -9.90 1.36
C LEU A 273 -13.24 -9.07 0.20
N THR A 274 -12.05 -9.42 -0.29
CA THR A 274 -11.40 -8.67 -1.37
C THR A 274 -12.18 -8.74 -2.68
N SER A 275 -12.86 -9.86 -2.97
CA SER A 275 -13.74 -9.98 -4.15
C SER A 275 -14.95 -9.05 -4.04
N VAL A 276 -15.60 -8.97 -2.88
CA VAL A 276 -16.73 -8.05 -2.66
C VAL A 276 -16.28 -6.59 -2.81
N LEU A 277 -15.13 -6.24 -2.23
CA LEU A 277 -14.55 -4.90 -2.38
C LEU A 277 -14.15 -4.59 -3.83
N ALA A 278 -13.64 -5.58 -4.57
CA ALA A 278 -13.28 -5.40 -5.98
C ALA A 278 -14.52 -5.16 -6.85
N ILE A 279 -15.61 -5.89 -6.62
CA ILE A 279 -16.89 -5.66 -7.29
C ILE A 279 -17.40 -4.25 -6.97
N LEU A 280 -17.39 -3.85 -5.69
CA LEU A 280 -17.78 -2.51 -5.28
C LEU A 280 -16.94 -1.43 -5.97
N GLN A 281 -15.61 -1.59 -5.99
CA GLN A 281 -14.69 -0.67 -6.64
C GLN A 281 -15.04 -0.51 -8.14
N VAL A 282 -15.26 -1.62 -8.86
CA VAL A 282 -15.60 -1.57 -10.29
C VAL A 282 -16.96 -0.90 -10.51
N LEU A 283 -17.96 -1.19 -9.69
CA LEU A 283 -19.28 -0.54 -9.78
C LEU A 283 -19.18 0.98 -9.56
N LEU A 284 -18.36 1.42 -8.61
CA LEU A 284 -18.10 2.84 -8.38
C LEU A 284 -17.39 3.48 -9.58
N LEU A 285 -16.39 2.81 -10.18
CA LEU A 285 -15.72 3.31 -11.39
C LEU A 285 -16.66 3.39 -12.60
N VAL A 286 -17.59 2.43 -12.75
CA VAL A 286 -18.65 2.48 -13.77
C VAL A 286 -19.56 3.67 -13.53
N LYS A 287 -19.92 3.95 -12.27
CA LYS A 287 -20.75 5.11 -11.93
C LYS A 287 -20.06 6.43 -12.25
N VAL A 288 -18.76 6.55 -11.97
CA VAL A 288 -17.95 7.71 -12.37
C VAL A 288 -17.98 7.91 -13.89
N GLY A 289 -17.79 6.83 -14.65
CA GLY A 289 -17.86 6.90 -16.13
C GLY A 289 -19.22 7.35 -16.64
N ALA A 290 -20.29 6.86 -16.02
CA ALA A 290 -21.66 7.20 -16.43
C ALA A 290 -22.02 8.64 -16.09
N ASP A 291 -21.61 9.14 -14.92
CA ASP A 291 -21.88 10.50 -14.47
C ASP A 291 -21.15 11.57 -15.28
N LEU A 292 -19.95 11.22 -15.78
CA LEU A 292 -19.11 12.13 -16.57
C LEU A 292 -19.19 11.87 -18.08
N GLU A 293 -20.09 10.98 -18.51
CA GLU A 293 -20.30 10.60 -19.92
C GLU A 293 -18.98 10.22 -20.64
N LEU A 294 -18.13 9.43 -19.96
CA LEU A 294 -16.83 9.04 -20.49
C LEU A 294 -16.98 8.03 -21.64
N SER A 295 -16.01 8.03 -22.56
CA SER A 295 -16.03 7.17 -23.75
C SER A 295 -15.91 5.68 -23.43
N SER A 296 -16.19 4.83 -24.42
CA SER A 296 -15.98 3.39 -24.33
C SER A 296 -14.53 3.00 -23.99
N LEU A 297 -13.54 3.84 -24.34
CA LEU A 297 -12.14 3.60 -23.99
C LEU A 297 -11.92 3.61 -22.47
N TYR A 298 -12.58 4.53 -21.76
CA TYR A 298 -12.54 4.55 -20.29
C TYR A 298 -13.11 3.25 -19.71
N TYR A 299 -14.26 2.79 -20.20
CA TYR A 299 -14.87 1.56 -19.68
C TYR A 299 -14.02 0.30 -19.95
N ILE A 300 -13.42 0.19 -21.14
CA ILE A 300 -12.56 -0.94 -21.49
C ILE A 300 -11.28 -0.93 -20.65
N ILE A 301 -10.61 0.22 -20.57
CA ILE A 301 -9.30 0.30 -19.90
C ILE A 301 -9.49 0.34 -18.38
N THR A 302 -10.27 1.28 -17.85
CA THR A 302 -10.46 1.44 -16.41
C THR A 302 -11.34 0.35 -15.83
N CYS A 303 -12.60 0.20 -16.27
CA CYS A 303 -13.54 -0.70 -15.59
C CYS A 303 -13.18 -2.17 -15.83
N ALA A 304 -13.07 -2.59 -17.10
CA ALA A 304 -12.75 -3.99 -17.41
C ALA A 304 -11.29 -4.33 -17.06
N GLY A 305 -10.33 -3.45 -17.33
CA GLY A 305 -8.93 -3.66 -16.95
C GLY A 305 -8.74 -3.80 -15.44
N THR A 306 -9.35 -2.94 -14.63
CA THR A 306 -9.28 -3.05 -13.16
C THR A 306 -9.96 -4.31 -12.66
N ALA A 307 -11.12 -4.69 -13.23
CA ALA A 307 -11.79 -5.93 -12.88
C ALA A 307 -10.90 -7.17 -13.13
N VAL A 308 -10.25 -7.24 -14.29
CA VAL A 308 -9.33 -8.33 -14.64
C VAL A 308 -8.09 -8.32 -13.74
N ALA A 309 -7.49 -7.15 -13.51
CA ALA A 309 -6.31 -7.01 -12.66
C ALA A 309 -6.57 -7.50 -11.22
N LEU A 310 -7.67 -7.04 -10.61
CA LEU A 310 -8.05 -7.43 -9.25
C LEU A 310 -8.47 -8.91 -9.19
N ALA A 311 -9.21 -9.41 -10.17
CA ALA A 311 -9.59 -10.83 -10.23
C ALA A 311 -8.35 -11.73 -10.35
N ALA A 312 -7.37 -11.35 -11.17
CA ALA A 312 -6.10 -12.06 -11.30
C ALA A 312 -5.33 -12.04 -9.96
N MET A 313 -5.17 -10.87 -9.33
CA MET A 313 -4.50 -10.75 -8.03
C MET A 313 -5.16 -11.63 -6.97
N ILE A 314 -6.48 -11.52 -6.79
CA ILE A 314 -7.23 -12.24 -5.75
C ILE A 314 -7.17 -13.76 -5.99
N SER A 315 -7.25 -14.20 -7.24
CA SER A 315 -7.21 -15.62 -7.59
C SER A 315 -5.81 -16.21 -7.37
N LEU A 316 -4.78 -15.52 -7.84
CA LEU A 316 -3.41 -16.02 -7.93
C LEU A 316 -2.55 -15.75 -6.69
N VAL A 317 -2.95 -14.83 -5.80
CA VAL A 317 -2.21 -14.61 -4.56
C VAL A 317 -2.30 -15.85 -3.66
N ASP A 318 -1.13 -16.33 -3.27
CA ASP A 318 -0.96 -17.23 -2.13
C ASP A 318 -0.78 -16.39 -0.86
N LEU A 319 -1.78 -16.44 0.03
CA LEU A 319 -1.81 -15.67 1.28
C LEU A 319 -0.89 -16.25 2.36
N GLU A 320 -0.49 -17.51 2.24
CA GLU A 320 0.39 -18.16 3.21
C GLU A 320 1.86 -17.85 2.96
N VAL A 321 2.19 -17.39 1.75
CA VAL A 321 3.55 -17.06 1.31
C VAL A 321 3.76 -15.54 1.33
N PRO A 322 4.52 -14.99 2.30
CA PRO A 322 4.74 -13.54 2.42
C PRO A 322 5.31 -12.89 1.15
N ALA A 323 6.18 -13.60 0.43
CA ALA A 323 6.77 -13.10 -0.82
C ALA A 323 5.71 -12.93 -1.93
N SER A 324 4.72 -13.81 -2.00
CA SER A 324 3.59 -13.71 -2.93
C SER A 324 2.76 -12.46 -2.62
N CYS A 325 2.40 -12.24 -1.36
CA CYS A 325 1.68 -11.03 -0.92
C CYS A 325 2.46 -9.75 -1.23
N ALA A 326 3.77 -9.73 -0.98
CA ALA A 326 4.62 -8.58 -1.28
C ALA A 326 4.70 -8.26 -2.78
N TRP A 327 4.76 -9.31 -3.61
CA TRP A 327 4.81 -9.17 -5.05
C TRP A 327 3.50 -8.61 -5.60
N TRP A 328 2.36 -9.20 -5.20
CA TRP A 328 1.04 -8.74 -5.62
C TRP A 328 0.76 -7.31 -5.18
N PHE A 329 1.09 -6.95 -3.93
CA PHE A 329 1.01 -5.56 -3.47
C PHE A 329 1.79 -4.61 -4.38
N LYS A 330 3.01 -4.96 -4.78
CA LYS A 330 3.83 -4.09 -5.64
C LYS A 330 3.27 -4.00 -7.07
N MET A 331 2.84 -5.13 -7.64
CA MET A 331 2.39 -5.20 -9.03
C MET A 331 0.99 -4.63 -9.23
N ASP A 332 0.13 -4.70 -8.21
CA ASP A 332 -1.23 -4.18 -8.27
C ASP A 332 -1.29 -2.68 -8.62
N PHE A 333 -0.32 -1.88 -8.17
CA PHE A 333 -0.19 -0.47 -8.58
C PHE A 333 0.04 -0.29 -10.09
N TRP A 334 0.70 -1.23 -10.75
CA TRP A 334 0.91 -1.20 -12.20
C TRP A 334 -0.27 -1.78 -12.97
N PHE A 335 -0.90 -2.82 -12.43
CA PHE A 335 -2.06 -3.45 -13.06
C PHE A 335 -3.33 -2.63 -12.79
N ALA A 336 -3.90 -2.68 -11.59
CA ALA A 336 -5.13 -1.96 -11.26
C ALA A 336 -4.93 -0.43 -11.25
N GLY A 337 -3.83 0.05 -10.67
CA GLY A 337 -3.53 1.49 -10.67
C GLY A 337 -3.29 2.03 -12.07
N GLY A 338 -2.51 1.29 -12.88
CA GLY A 338 -2.22 1.64 -14.26
C GLY A 338 -3.46 1.64 -15.15
N THR A 339 -4.38 0.68 -14.99
CA THR A 339 -5.64 0.66 -15.74
C THR A 339 -6.53 1.84 -15.40
N MET A 340 -6.67 2.19 -14.11
CA MET A 340 -7.47 3.34 -13.69
C MET A 340 -6.92 4.65 -14.26
N ILE A 341 -5.62 4.89 -14.15
CA ILE A 341 -4.98 6.09 -14.72
C ILE A 341 -5.10 6.07 -16.25
N GLY A 342 -4.83 4.93 -16.87
CA GLY A 342 -4.79 4.76 -18.32
C GLY A 342 -6.12 5.08 -19.00
N GLY A 343 -7.26 4.70 -18.42
CA GLY A 343 -8.56 5.00 -19.03
C GLY A 343 -8.94 6.49 -18.92
N PHE A 344 -8.59 7.17 -17.82
CA PHE A 344 -8.77 8.63 -17.73
C PHE A 344 -7.85 9.36 -18.71
N LEU A 345 -6.58 8.95 -18.82
CA LEU A 345 -5.66 9.54 -19.79
C LEU A 345 -6.11 9.27 -21.23
N ALA A 346 -6.61 8.08 -21.54
CA ALA A 346 -7.14 7.77 -22.88
C ALA A 346 -8.32 8.68 -23.23
N GLN A 347 -9.24 8.90 -22.29
CA GLN A 347 -10.33 9.86 -22.46
C GLN A 347 -9.82 11.28 -22.71
N TYR A 348 -8.87 11.73 -21.88
CA TYR A 348 -8.28 13.05 -22.02
C TYR A 348 -7.57 13.23 -23.38
N LEU A 349 -6.77 12.25 -23.80
CA LEU A 349 -6.08 12.29 -25.09
C LEU A 349 -7.06 12.30 -26.27
N GLN A 350 -8.17 11.56 -26.16
CA GLN A 350 -9.21 11.58 -27.18
C GLN A 350 -9.75 13.00 -27.37
N ARG A 351 -9.99 13.74 -26.29
CA ARG A 351 -10.45 15.14 -26.33
C ARG A 351 -9.39 16.12 -26.83
N VAL A 352 -8.11 15.84 -26.62
CA VAL A 352 -7.00 16.71 -27.06
C VAL A 352 -6.76 16.60 -28.56
N PHE A 353 -6.91 15.39 -29.12
CA PHE A 353 -6.49 15.08 -30.49
C PHE A 353 -7.63 14.85 -31.48
N LEU A 354 -8.87 14.64 -31.01
CA LEU A 354 -10.09 14.56 -31.82
C LEU A 354 -11.04 15.70 -31.43
#